data_AF-A0A1Q2YMT9-F1
#
_entry.id   AF-A0A1Q2YMT9-F1
#
_cell.length_a   1.000
_cell.length_b   1.000
_cell.length_c   1.000
_cell.angle_alpha   90.00
_cell.angle_beta   90.00
_cell.angle_gamma   90.00
#
_symmetry.space_group_name_H-M   'P 1'
#
loop_
_entity.id
_entity.type
_entity.pdbx_description
1 polymer ?
#
loop_
_entity_poly.entity_id
_entity_poly.type
_entity_poly.pdbx_seq_one_letter_code
_entity_poly.pdbx_strand_id
1 'polypeptide(L)'
;MVLCLGKPGAGCSSLLKAVAGEIENFTKVEGSFSYDGLDQAEMMEKYKGYVVYNPELDFHFPYITVKETIQLALRCKTPEKRIDNMSRAEYVDNMLKVSLF
;
A
#
# COMPACT_ATOMS: atom_id res chain seq x y z
N MET A 1 6.15 -2.30 -16.21
CA MET A 1 6.78 -3.22 -15.24
C MET A 1 8.28 -2.94 -15.22
N VAL A 2 8.89 -2.89 -14.04
CA VAL A 2 10.33 -2.66 -13.84
C VAL A 2 10.87 -3.80 -12.98
N LEU A 3 12.04 -4.31 -13.33
CA LEU A 3 12.78 -5.31 -12.57
C LEU A 3 14.08 -4.68 -12.06
N CYS A 4 14.29 -4.69 -10.75
CA CYS A 4 15.51 -4.19 -10.11
C CYS A 4 16.37 -5.37 -9.67
N LEU A 5 17.56 -5.52 -10.25
CA LEU A 5 18.53 -6.57 -9.90
C LEU A 5 19.83 -5.95 -9.42
N GLY A 6 20.41 -6.54 -8.39
CA GLY A 6 21.70 -6.15 -7.86
C GLY A 6 22.30 -7.27 -7.02
N LYS A 7 23.62 -7.25 -6.83
CA LYS A 7 24.31 -8.13 -5.89
C LYS A 7 23.74 -7.95 -4.47
N PRO A 8 23.86 -8.94 -3.57
CA PRO A 8 23.49 -8.77 -2.17
C PRO A 8 24.09 -7.47 -1.60
N GLY A 9 23.24 -6.65 -0.95
CA GLY A 9 23.62 -5.34 -0.43
C GLY A 9 23.71 -4.21 -1.47
N ALA A 10 23.26 -4.40 -2.72
CA ALA A 10 23.20 -3.33 -3.73
C ALA A 10 22.11 -2.27 -3.47
N GLY A 11 21.25 -2.48 -2.46
CA GLY A 11 20.22 -1.51 -2.07
C GLY A 11 18.93 -1.57 -2.90
N CYS A 12 18.66 -2.66 -3.62
CA CYS A 12 17.41 -2.82 -4.38
C CYS A 12 16.16 -2.64 -3.49
N SER A 13 16.12 -3.29 -2.32
CA SER A 13 15.02 -3.13 -1.36
C SER A 13 14.96 -1.71 -0.78
N SER A 14 16.12 -1.08 -0.54
CA SER A 14 16.20 0.30 -0.07
C SER A 14 15.63 1.28 -1.11
N LEU A 15 15.93 1.07 -2.39
CA LEU A 15 15.36 1.85 -3.49
C LEU A 15 13.85 1.68 -3.56
N LEU A 16 13.33 0.45 -3.48
CA LEU A 16 11.89 0.20 -3.51
C LEU A 16 11.16 0.85 -2.32
N LYS A 17 11.74 0.79 -1.11
CA LYS A 17 11.22 1.51 0.06
C LYS A 17 11.24 3.02 -0.13
N ALA A 18 12.33 3.56 -0.68
CA ALA A 18 12.42 4.99 -0.97
C ALA A 18 11.36 5.44 -1.99
N VAL A 19 11.13 4.66 -3.06
CA VAL A 19 10.05 4.92 -4.03
C VAL A 19 8.66 4.77 -3.39
N ALA A 20 8.51 3.90 -2.40
CA ALA A 20 7.26 3.75 -1.66
C ALA A 20 7.02 4.86 -0.61
N GLY A 21 7.99 5.75 -0.40
CA GLY A 21 7.93 6.80 0.63
C GLY A 21 8.26 6.31 2.04
N GLU A 22 8.73 5.08 2.22
CA GLU A 22 9.22 4.56 3.50
C GLU A 22 10.67 5.01 3.76
N ILE A 23 10.86 6.30 4.00
CA ILE A 23 12.20 6.94 4.08
C ILE A 23 12.69 7.24 5.51
N GLU A 24 11.85 7.04 6.53
CA GLU A 24 12.15 7.42 7.93
C GLU A 24 13.41 6.76 8.49
N ASN A 25 13.77 5.58 7.99
CA ASN A 25 14.91 4.79 8.44
C ASN A 25 16.20 5.05 7.63
N PHE A 26 16.19 5.98 6.68
CA PHE A 26 17.37 6.31 5.88
C PHE A 26 18.05 7.57 6.39
N THR A 27 19.39 7.55 6.40
CA THR A 27 20.20 8.72 6.78
C THR A 27 19.95 9.92 5.87
N LYS A 28 19.81 9.67 4.57
CA LYS A 28 19.55 10.68 3.55
C LYS A 28 19.00 10.01 2.29
N VAL A 29 18.03 10.65 1.65
CA VAL A 29 17.57 10.32 0.30
C VAL A 29 17.76 11.56 -0.56
N GLU A 30 18.49 11.41 -1.66
CA GLU A 30 18.77 12.50 -2.61
C GLU A 30 18.18 12.16 -3.97
N GLY A 31 17.86 13.21 -4.74
CA GLY A 31 17.17 13.10 -6.02
C GLY A 31 15.71 13.55 -5.93
N SER A 32 14.96 13.30 -6.99
CA SER A 32 13.53 13.63 -7.08
C SER A 32 12.72 12.41 -7.51
N PHE A 33 11.54 12.26 -6.91
CA PHE A 33 10.53 11.29 -7.32
C PHE A 33 9.35 12.06 -7.89
N SER A 34 8.79 11.57 -8.99
CA SER A 34 7.57 12.09 -9.57
C SER A 34 6.57 10.95 -9.78
N TYR A 35 5.37 11.13 -9.24
CA TYR A 35 4.25 10.20 -9.33
C TYR A 35 3.20 10.85 -10.22
N ASP A 36 3.30 10.59 -11.53
CA ASP A 36 2.39 11.21 -12.52
C ASP A 36 2.33 12.75 -12.42
N GLY A 37 3.50 13.37 -12.20
CA GLY A 37 3.63 14.82 -12.03
C GLY A 37 3.53 15.31 -10.58
N LEU A 38 3.09 14.48 -9.63
CA LEU A 38 3.07 14.81 -8.21
C LEU A 38 4.44 14.58 -7.58
N ASP A 39 4.82 15.43 -6.62
CA ASP A 39 6.01 15.18 -5.82
C ASP A 39 5.74 14.11 -4.75
N GLN A 40 6.82 13.62 -4.13
CA GLN A 40 6.70 12.59 -3.10
C GLN A 40 5.97 13.07 -1.85
N ALA A 41 6.10 14.35 -1.48
CA ALA A 41 5.48 14.89 -0.28
C ALA A 41 3.95 14.88 -0.41
N GLU A 42 3.44 15.40 -1.54
CA GLU A 42 2.01 15.41 -1.86
C GLU A 42 1.46 14.00 -2.03
N MET A 43 2.22 13.10 -2.66
CA MET A 43 1.82 11.69 -2.82
C MET A 43 1.65 11.00 -1.46
N MET A 44 2.59 11.22 -0.52
CA MET A 44 2.53 10.60 0.81
C MET A 44 1.49 11.25 1.73
N GLU A 45 1.17 12.52 1.54
CA GLU A 45 0.15 13.22 2.32
C GLU A 45 -1.28 12.84 1.89
N LYS A 46 -1.57 12.88 0.59
CA LYS A 46 -2.93 12.75 0.07
C LYS A 46 -3.26 11.36 -0.48
N TYR A 47 -2.24 10.63 -0.95
CA TYR A 47 -2.42 9.43 -1.78
C TYR A 47 -1.58 8.25 -1.31
N LYS A 48 -1.18 8.21 -0.03
CA LYS A 48 -0.35 7.12 0.54
C LYS A 48 -0.89 5.73 0.23
N GLY A 49 -2.21 5.55 0.15
CA GLY A 49 -2.85 4.27 -0.17
C GLY A 49 -2.60 3.74 -1.59
N TYR A 50 -2.11 4.58 -2.52
CA TYR A 50 -1.81 4.20 -3.90
C TYR A 50 -0.41 3.63 -4.10
N VAL A 51 0.52 3.89 -3.17
CA VAL A 51 1.89 3.37 -3.23
C VAL A 51 2.11 2.46 -2.04
N VAL A 52 2.36 1.18 -2.30
CA VAL A 52 2.51 0.17 -1.25
C VAL A 52 3.80 -0.60 -1.47
N TYR A 53 4.61 -0.71 -0.41
CA TYR A 53 5.74 -1.60 -0.36
C TYR A 53 5.32 -2.97 0.20
N ASN A 54 5.69 -4.05 -0.48
CA ASN A 54 5.53 -5.40 0.04
C ASN A 54 6.90 -5.94 0.49
N PRO A 55 7.15 -6.07 1.81
CA PRO A 55 8.41 -6.58 2.32
C PRO A 55 8.60 -8.08 2.01
N GLU A 56 9.81 -8.56 2.23
CA GLU A 56 10.16 -9.99 2.10
C GLU A 56 9.53 -10.85 3.21
N LEU A 57 9.34 -10.27 4.40
CA LEU A 57 8.74 -10.94 5.54
C LEU A 57 7.25 -10.62 5.61
N ASP A 58 6.42 -11.66 5.60
CA ASP A 58 5.00 -11.53 5.83
C ASP A 58 4.67 -11.46 7.33
N PHE A 59 3.77 -10.55 7.68
CA PHE A 59 3.26 -10.40 9.04
C PHE A 59 1.84 -10.94 9.12
N HIS A 60 1.66 -12.08 9.77
CA HIS A 60 0.36 -12.71 9.96
C HIS A 60 -0.04 -12.76 11.44
N PHE A 61 -1.29 -12.40 11.72
CA PHE A 61 -1.87 -12.56 13.05
C PHE A 61 -2.44 -13.97 13.20
N PRO A 62 -1.94 -14.80 14.13
CA PRO A 62 -2.32 -16.21 14.21
C PRO A 62 -3.79 -16.43 14.60
N TYR A 63 -4.44 -15.43 15.20
CA TYR A 63 -5.83 -15.51 15.67
C TYR A 63 -6.86 -14.93 14.69
N ILE A 64 -6.43 -14.40 13.54
CA ILE A 64 -7.30 -13.74 12.56
C ILE A 64 -7.35 -14.59 11.29
N THR A 65 -8.55 -14.95 10.85
CA THR A 65 -8.74 -15.70 9.61
C THR A 65 -8.43 -14.85 8.37
N VAL A 66 -8.21 -15.52 7.23
CA VAL A 66 -8.00 -14.83 5.94
C VAL A 66 -9.18 -13.91 5.60
N LYS A 67 -10.42 -14.37 5.83
CA LYS A 67 -11.63 -13.57 5.59
C LYS A 67 -11.64 -12.31 6.45
N GLU A 68 -11.34 -12.44 7.74
CA GLU A 68 -11.29 -11.29 8.66
C GLU A 68 -10.18 -10.31 8.31
N THR A 69 -9.02 -10.82 7.87
CA THR A 69 -7.88 -10.01 7.42
C THR A 69 -8.25 -9.18 6.19
N ILE A 70 -8.88 -9.81 5.18
CA ILE A 70 -9.35 -9.10 3.98
C ILE A 70 -10.45 -8.10 4.35
N GLN A 71 -11.39 -8.49 5.22
CA GLN A 71 -12.45 -7.59 5.68
C GLN A 71 -11.90 -6.36 6.41
N LEU A 72 -10.85 -6.53 7.22
CA LEU A 72 -10.14 -5.43 7.87
C LEU A 72 -9.50 -4.51 6.83
N ALA A 73 -8.77 -5.07 5.86
CA ALA A 73 -8.15 -4.30 4.79
C ALA A 73 -9.19 -3.49 3.98
N LEU A 74 -10.33 -4.09 3.64
CA LEU A 74 -11.44 -3.43 2.94
C LEU A 74 -12.06 -2.30 3.77
N ARG A 75 -12.24 -2.51 5.08
CA ARG A 75 -12.72 -1.44 5.99
C ARG A 75 -11.76 -0.27 6.03
N CYS A 76 -10.45 -0.51 6.04
CA CYS A 76 -9.43 0.54 6.03
C CYS A 76 -9.35 1.29 4.69
N LYS A 77 -9.65 0.62 3.58
CA LYS A 77 -9.64 1.20 2.22
C LYS A 77 -11.00 1.71 1.75
N THR A 78 -12.04 1.70 2.59
CA THR A 78 -13.38 2.13 2.16
C THR A 78 -13.38 3.64 1.89
N PRO A 79 -13.76 4.08 0.67
CA PRO A 79 -13.82 5.51 0.35
C PRO A 79 -14.92 6.22 1.15
N GLU A 80 -14.70 7.50 1.41
CA GLU A 80 -15.69 8.34 2.08
C GLU A 80 -16.95 8.49 1.22
N LYS A 81 -16.76 8.87 -0.05
CA LYS A 81 -17.80 8.95 -1.07
C LYS A 81 -18.03 7.58 -1.69
N ARG A 82 -19.16 6.97 -1.38
CA ARG A 82 -19.59 5.66 -1.89
C ARG A 82 -20.63 5.83 -2.99
N ILE A 83 -20.61 4.90 -3.96
CA ILE A 83 -21.60 4.83 -5.03
C ILE A 83 -22.97 4.55 -4.40
N ASP A 84 -24.02 5.17 -4.94
CA ASP A 84 -25.42 4.97 -4.52
C ASP A 84 -25.72 5.17 -3.03
N ASN A 85 -24.93 6.01 -2.33
CA ASN A 85 -25.05 6.24 -0.89
C ASN A 85 -25.02 4.94 -0.04
N MET A 86 -24.42 3.86 -0.55
CA MET A 86 -24.30 2.60 0.17
C MET A 86 -23.64 2.80 1.54
N SER A 87 -24.11 2.04 2.54
CA SER A 87 -23.46 2.01 3.85
C SER A 87 -22.04 1.40 3.77
N ARG A 88 -21.20 1.70 4.77
CA ARG A 88 -19.82 1.18 4.82
C ARG A 88 -19.84 -0.34 4.95
N ALA A 89 -20.83 -0.89 5.66
CA ALA A 89 -20.99 -2.33 5.83
C ALA A 89 -21.36 -3.01 4.51
N GLU A 90 -22.33 -2.47 3.77
CA GLU A 90 -22.73 -3.00 2.45
C GLU A 90 -21.59 -2.94 1.44
N TYR A 91 -20.84 -1.83 1.40
CA TYR A 91 -19.68 -1.71 0.52
C TYR A 91 -18.64 -2.79 0.80
N VAL A 92 -18.30 -3.01 2.07
CA VAL A 92 -17.31 -4.02 2.47
C VAL A 92 -17.82 -5.43 2.16
N ASP A 93 -19.09 -5.73 2.42
CA ASP A 93 -19.67 -7.05 2.11
C ASP A 93 -19.68 -7.34 0.60
N ASN A 94 -20.07 -6.34 -0.21
CA ASN A 94 -20.04 -6.45 -1.66
C ASN A 94 -18.62 -6.65 -2.20
N MET A 95 -17.65 -5.87 -1.71
CA MET A 95 -16.24 -6.03 -2.11
C MET A 95 -15.63 -7.35 -1.64
N LEU A 96 -16.02 -7.82 -0.45
CA LEU A 96 -15.54 -9.09 0.11
C LEU A 96 -16.06 -10.28 -0.72
N LYS A 97 -17.29 -10.22 -1.21
CA LYS A 97 -17.83 -11.22 -2.14
C LYS A 97 -17.01 -11.27 -3.42
N VAL A 98 -16.77 -10.13 -4.08
CA VAL A 98 -15.95 -10.10 -5.31
C VAL A 98 -14.52 -10.59 -5.08
N SER A 99 -13.94 -10.37 -3.88
CA SER A 99 -12.56 -10.76 -3.58
C SER A 99 -12.39 -12.25 -3.23
N LEU A 100 -13.47 -12.96 -2.91
CA LEU A 100 -13.45 -14.35 -2.44
C LEU A 100 -14.11 -15.33 -3.42
N PHE A 101 -14.53 -14.87 -4.60
CA PHE A 101 -15.12 -15.67 -5.68
C PHE A 101 -14.39 -15.46 -7.00
#